data_AF-A0A950ZCG5-F1
#
_entry.id   AF-A0A950ZCG5-F1
#
_cell.length_a   1.000
_cell.length_b   1.000
_cell.length_c   1.000
_cell.angle_alpha   90.00
_cell.angle_beta   90.00
_cell.angle_gamma   90.00
#
_symmetry.space_group_name_H-M   'P 1'
#
loop_
_entity.id
_entity.type
_entity.pdbx_description
1 polymer ?
#
loop_
_entity_poly.entity_id
_entity_poly.type
_entity_poly.pdbx_seq_one_letter_code
_entity_poly.pdbx_strand_id
1 'polypeptide(L)'
;MNEALQQQRTQILSGVVTKLLEDLKGGSGDKDRRRQVEEWMRTLAEKYPEFKIETGLRDYYLAEAERLRTDFDRATDLTEKLALGRSIESFLDRAADYDRRISER
;
A
#
# COMPACT_ATOMS: atom_id res chain seq x y z
N MET A 1 16.22 25.53 17.15
CA MET A 1 16.26 24.28 16.36
C MET A 1 16.43 24.70 14.90
N ASN A 2 17.42 24.17 14.17
CA ASN A 2 17.79 24.70 12.84
C ASN A 2 16.74 24.31 11.79
N GLU A 3 15.90 25.25 11.36
CA GLU A 3 14.76 25.01 10.45
C GLU A 3 15.19 24.41 9.10
N ALA A 4 16.36 24.80 8.59
CA ALA A 4 16.92 24.25 7.35
C ALA A 4 17.19 22.74 7.46
N LEU A 5 17.68 22.27 8.61
CA LEU A 5 17.92 20.84 8.84
C LEU A 5 16.62 20.05 8.93
N GLN A 6 15.56 20.64 9.51
CA GLN A 6 14.24 20.01 9.58
C GLN A 6 13.62 19.87 8.18
N GLN A 7 13.67 20.93 7.37
CA GLN A 7 13.16 20.88 5.98
C GLN A 7 13.89 19.85 5.13
N GLN A 8 15.22 19.78 5.24
CA GLN A 8 16.02 18.77 4.53
C GLN A 8 15.64 17.34 4.95
N ARG A 9 15.43 17.10 6.25
CA ARG A 9 14.96 15.80 6.76
C ARG A 9 13.60 15.44 6.19
N THR A 10 12.64 16.36 6.19
CA THR A 10 11.30 16.13 5.64
C THR A 10 11.35 15.79 4.15
N GLN A 11 12.19 16.47 3.37
CA GLN A 11 12.37 16.17 1.95
C GLN A 11 12.94 14.76 1.71
N ILE A 12 13.96 14.36 2.45
CA ILE A 12 14.56 13.02 2.35
C ILE A 12 13.51 11.96 2.69
N LEU A 13 12.79 12.14 3.81
CA LEU A 13 11.77 11.20 4.26
C LEU A 13 10.63 11.08 3.25
N SER A 14 10.18 12.20 2.68
CA SER A 14 9.15 12.22 1.63
C SER A 14 9.60 11.44 0.38
N GLY A 15 10.86 11.60 -0.05
CA GLY A 15 11.42 10.84 -1.17
C GLY A 15 11.47 9.33 -0.91
N VAL A 16 11.92 8.93 0.29
CA VAL A 16 11.95 7.52 0.70
C VAL A 16 10.55 6.91 0.73
N VAL A 17 9.59 7.61 1.33
CA VAL A 17 8.17 7.20 1.37
C VAL A 17 7.61 7.00 -0.03
N THR A 18 7.84 7.96 -0.93
CA THR A 18 7.36 7.90 -2.32
C THR A 18 7.92 6.67 -3.01
N LYS A 19 9.24 6.42 -2.89
CA LYS A 19 9.88 5.28 -3.53
C LYS A 19 9.36 3.94 -3.01
N LEU A 20 9.16 3.82 -1.70
CA LEU A 20 8.62 2.59 -1.10
C LEU A 20 7.19 2.30 -1.55
N LEU A 21 6.36 3.33 -1.70
CA LEU A 21 4.99 3.20 -2.23
C LEU A 21 4.98 2.78 -3.69
N GLU A 22 5.83 3.35 -4.52
CA GLU A 22 6.00 2.95 -5.92
C GLU A 22 6.46 1.50 -6.03
N ASP A 23 7.45 1.09 -5.22
CA ASP A 23 7.97 -0.27 -5.22
C ASP A 23 6.89 -1.28 -4.77
N LEU A 24 6.09 -0.95 -3.75
CA LEU A 24 4.93 -1.74 -3.32
C LEU A 24 3.92 -1.89 -4.46
N LYS A 25 3.47 -0.77 -5.05
CA LYS A 25 2.48 -0.74 -6.12
C LYS A 25 2.95 -1.49 -7.36
N GLY A 26 4.24 -1.38 -7.70
CA GLY A 26 4.86 -2.10 -8.81
C GLY A 26 5.12 -3.58 -8.54
N GLY A 27 4.83 -4.07 -7.32
CA GLY A 27 5.08 -5.47 -6.95
C GLY A 27 6.56 -5.82 -6.83
N SER A 28 7.45 -4.85 -6.62
CA SER A 28 8.89 -5.06 -6.52
C SER A 28 9.26 -5.85 -5.26
N GLY A 29 10.23 -6.76 -5.38
CA GLY A 29 10.67 -7.63 -4.29
C GLY A 29 9.84 -8.91 -4.15
N ASP A 30 10.28 -9.80 -3.26
CA ASP A 30 9.53 -11.00 -2.91
C ASP A 30 8.32 -10.68 -2.00
N LYS A 31 7.48 -11.69 -1.76
CA LYS A 31 6.25 -11.56 -0.99
C LYS A 31 6.49 -11.10 0.45
N ASP A 32 7.55 -11.59 1.09
CA ASP A 32 7.84 -11.27 2.49
C ASP A 32 8.34 -9.84 2.63
N ARG A 33 9.18 -9.40 1.69
CA ARG A 33 9.63 -8.00 1.61
C ARG A 33 8.47 -7.05 1.38
N ARG A 34 7.55 -7.36 0.45
CA ARG A 34 6.37 -6.51 0.21
C ARG A 34 5.50 -6.40 1.45
N ARG A 35 5.28 -7.52 2.16
CA ARG A 35 4.55 -7.53 3.43
C ARG A 35 5.22 -6.64 4.48
N GLN A 36 6.54 -6.75 4.65
CA GLN A 36 7.28 -5.93 5.63
C GLN A 36 7.17 -4.43 5.30
N VAL A 37 7.36 -4.07 4.02
CA VAL A 37 7.24 -2.67 3.59
C VAL A 37 5.81 -2.17 3.79
N GLU A 38 4.79 -2.96 3.47
CA GLU A 38 3.38 -2.62 3.76
C GLU A 38 3.17 -2.34 5.25
N GLU A 39 3.60 -3.25 6.14
CA GLU A 39 3.46 -3.11 7.59
C GLU A 39 4.15 -1.83 8.11
N TRP A 40 5.33 -1.51 7.58
CA TRP A 40 6.02 -0.27 7.89
C TRP A 40 5.26 0.96 7.39
N MET A 41 4.78 0.96 6.15
CA MET A 41 4.03 2.08 5.58
C MET A 41 2.74 2.35 6.36
N ARG A 42 2.02 1.31 6.81
CA ARG A 42 0.86 1.47 7.69
C ARG A 42 1.21 2.17 9.00
N THR A 43 2.31 1.76 9.64
CA THR A 43 2.79 2.38 10.88
C THR A 43 3.20 3.85 10.67
N LEU A 44 3.82 4.15 9.52
CA LEU A 44 4.23 5.51 9.18
C LEU A 44 3.03 6.41 8.86
N ALA A 45 1.99 5.89 8.22
CA ALA A 45 0.78 6.65 7.89
C ALA A 45 0.08 7.23 9.13
N GLU A 46 0.08 6.48 10.23
CA GLU A 46 -0.48 6.90 11.50
C GLU A 46 0.36 8.00 12.17
N LYS A 47 1.69 7.90 12.07
CA LYS A 47 2.64 8.81 12.75
C LYS A 47 2.92 10.09 11.99
N TYR A 48 2.84 10.06 10.66
CA TYR A 48 3.27 11.14 9.78
C TYR A 48 2.23 11.41 8.68
N PRO A 49 1.04 11.95 9.04
CA PRO A 49 -0.03 12.23 8.10
C PRO A 49 0.37 13.21 6.98
N GLU A 50 1.34 14.08 7.23
CA GLU A 50 1.86 15.06 6.27
C GLU A 50 2.43 14.44 4.99
N PHE A 51 2.83 13.17 5.04
CA PHE A 51 3.39 12.45 3.88
C PHE A 51 2.33 11.78 3.00
N LYS A 52 1.02 11.91 3.32
CA LYS A 52 -0.09 11.36 2.52
C LYS A 52 0.06 9.88 2.18
N ILE A 53 0.64 9.10 3.09
CA ILE A 53 0.96 7.68 2.91
C ILE A 53 -0.31 6.85 2.65
N GLU A 54 -1.44 7.26 3.24
CA GLU A 54 -2.74 6.61 3.08
C GLU A 54 -3.17 6.52 1.61
N THR A 55 -2.89 7.54 0.80
CA THR A 55 -3.18 7.52 -0.65
C THR A 55 -2.36 6.44 -1.36
N GLY A 56 -1.07 6.35 -1.03
CA GLY A 56 -0.22 5.32 -1.61
C GLY A 56 -0.61 3.90 -1.19
N LEU A 57 -1.01 3.71 0.07
CA LEU A 57 -1.50 2.44 0.58
C LEU A 57 -2.79 2.01 -0.12
N ARG A 58 -3.76 2.92 -0.30
CA ARG A 58 -4.97 2.66 -1.08
C ARG A 58 -4.62 2.20 -2.49
N ASP A 59 -3.76 2.94 -3.18
CA ASP A 59 -3.36 2.64 -4.55
C ASP A 59 -2.63 1.30 -4.67
N TYR A 60 -1.79 0.94 -3.68
CA TYR A 60 -1.15 -0.37 -3.58
C TYR A 60 -2.19 -1.49 -3.45
N TYR A 61 -3.16 -1.35 -2.54
CA TYR A 61 -4.18 -2.38 -2.33
C TYR A 61 -5.08 -2.57 -3.56
N LEU A 62 -5.41 -1.50 -4.27
CA LEU A 62 -6.12 -1.59 -5.56
C LEU A 62 -5.28 -2.33 -6.61
N ALA A 63 -3.99 -2.04 -6.71
CA ALA A 63 -3.09 -2.70 -7.64
C ALA A 63 -2.94 -4.20 -7.34
N GLU A 64 -2.82 -4.57 -6.06
CA GLU A 64 -2.69 -5.98 -5.66
C GLU A 64 -4.00 -6.75 -5.85
N ALA A 65 -5.15 -6.13 -5.61
CA ALA A 65 -6.46 -6.71 -5.94
C ALA A 65 -6.58 -7.00 -7.44
N GLU A 66 -6.17 -6.06 -8.30
CA GLU A 66 -6.17 -6.24 -9.76
C GLU A 66 -5.17 -7.33 -10.21
N ARG A 67 -4.00 -7.41 -9.57
CA ARG A 67 -3.03 -8.47 -9.82
C ARG A 67 -3.63 -9.85 -9.51
N LEU A 68 -4.29 -9.99 -8.36
CA LEU A 68 -4.95 -11.23 -7.95
C LEU A 68 -6.18 -11.54 -8.81
N ARG A 69 -6.88 -10.53 -9.33
CA ARG A 69 -7.97 -10.70 -10.31
C ARG A 69 -7.47 -11.43 -11.56
N THR A 70 -6.30 -11.04 -12.06
CA THR A 70 -5.66 -11.71 -13.20
C THR A 70 -5.36 -13.19 -12.91
N ASP A 71 -4.89 -13.50 -11.69
CA ASP A 71 -4.66 -14.88 -11.26
C ASP A 71 -5.99 -15.66 -11.12
N PHE A 72 -7.04 -15.02 -10.59
CA PHE A 72 -8.38 -15.58 -10.42
C PHE A 72 -9.03 -15.96 -11.76
N ASP A 73 -8.91 -15.10 -12.76
CA ASP A 73 -9.48 -15.33 -14.09
C ASP A 73 -8.80 -16.51 -14.81
N ARG A 74 -7.50 -16.75 -14.50
CA ARG A 74 -6.72 -17.85 -15.05
C ARG A 74 -6.89 -19.17 -14.30
N ALA A 75 -7.22 -19.13 -13.01
CA ALA A 75 -7.41 -20.33 -12.20
C ALA A 75 -8.52 -21.21 -12.79
N THR A 76 -8.31 -22.53 -12.82
CA THR A 76 -9.31 -23.50 -13.27
C THR A 76 -9.94 -24.27 -12.11
N ASP A 77 -9.26 -24.31 -10.97
CA ASP A 77 -9.73 -24.97 -9.76
C ASP A 77 -10.64 -24.05 -8.93
N LEU A 78 -11.77 -24.60 -8.46
CA LEU A 78 -12.75 -23.84 -7.69
C LEU A 78 -12.20 -23.44 -6.30
N THR A 79 -11.42 -24.30 -5.66
CA THR A 79 -10.86 -24.04 -4.34
C THR A 79 -9.86 -22.88 -4.42
N GLU A 80 -9.01 -22.88 -5.44
CA GLU A 80 -8.08 -21.79 -5.75
C GLU A 80 -8.82 -20.49 -6.03
N LYS A 81 -9.87 -20.51 -6.88
CA LYS A 81 -10.71 -19.32 -7.13
C LYS A 81 -11.31 -18.76 -5.85
N LEU A 82 -11.87 -19.59 -4.98
CA LEU A 82 -12.45 -19.15 -3.71
C LEU A 82 -11.39 -18.51 -2.79
N ALA A 83 -10.16 -19.05 -2.76
CA ALA A 83 -9.07 -18.49 -1.98
C ALA A 83 -8.60 -17.13 -2.53
N LEU A 84 -8.47 -17.01 -3.86
CA LEU A 84 -8.13 -15.76 -4.54
C LEU A 84 -9.22 -14.71 -4.34
N GLY A 85 -10.50 -15.09 -4.47
CA GLY A 85 -11.64 -14.20 -4.24
C GLY A 85 -11.64 -13.56 -2.85
N ARG A 86 -11.44 -14.36 -1.79
CA ARG A 86 -11.34 -13.84 -0.41
C ARG A 86 -10.15 -12.89 -0.23
N SER A 87 -9.05 -13.17 -0.93
CA SER A 87 -7.85 -12.32 -0.88
C SER A 87 -8.10 -10.98 -1.57
N ILE A 88 -8.76 -11.00 -2.73
CA ILE A 88 -9.18 -9.79 -3.47
C ILE A 88 -10.11 -8.94 -2.60
N GLU A 89 -11.15 -9.54 -1.99
CA GLU A 89 -12.08 -8.82 -1.10
C GLU A 89 -11.34 -8.13 0.05
N SER A 90 -10.45 -8.84 0.74
CA SER A 90 -9.63 -8.27 1.83
C SER A 90 -8.79 -7.07 1.39
N PHE A 91 -8.25 -7.09 0.16
CA PHE A 91 -7.51 -5.96 -0.39
C PHE A 91 -8.43 -4.77 -0.73
N LEU A 92 -9.60 -5.03 -1.32
CA LEU A 92 -10.58 -4.00 -1.63
C LEU A 92 -11.15 -3.34 -0.37
N ASP A 93 -11.42 -4.11 0.69
CA ASP A 93 -11.87 -3.59 1.98
C ASP A 93 -10.84 -2.62 2.58
N ARG A 94 -9.55 -2.99 2.54
CA ARG A 94 -8.46 -2.11 2.99
C ARG A 94 -8.37 -0.84 2.15
N ALA A 95 -8.47 -0.95 0.83
CA ALA A 95 -8.47 0.21 -0.05
C ALA A 95 -9.63 1.16 0.30
N ALA A 96 -10.84 0.62 0.50
CA ALA A 96 -12.01 1.40 0.88
C ALA A 96 -11.84 2.08 2.26
N ASP A 97 -11.21 1.41 3.22
CA ASP A 97 -10.90 2.00 4.52
C ASP A 97 -9.95 3.20 4.42
N TYR A 98 -8.89 3.11 3.59
CA TYR A 98 -8.01 4.26 3.35
C TYR A 98 -8.70 5.37 2.58
N ASP A 99 -9.54 5.04 1.60
CA ASP A 99 -10.31 6.03 0.85
C ASP A 99 -11.26 6.83 1.77
N ARG A 100 -11.89 6.15 2.73
CA ARG A 100 -12.69 6.79 3.79
C ARG A 100 -11.85 7.72 4.65
N ARG A 101 -10.70 7.26 5.16
CA ARG A 101 -9.79 8.08 6.00
C ARG A 101 -9.28 9.32 5.27
N ILE A 102 -8.98 9.19 3.99
CA ILE A 102 -8.56 10.31 3.13
C ILE A 102 -9.70 11.32 2.98
N SER A 103 -10.94 10.85 2.84
CA SER A 103 -12.12 11.71 2.66
C SER A 103 -12.57 12.40 3.95
N GLU A 104 -12.30 11.81 5.11
CA GLU A 104 -12.64 12.34 6.44
C GLU A 104 -11.62 13.37 6.97
N ARG A 105 -10.50 13.58 6.26
CA ARG A 105 -9.41 14.51 6.62
C ARG A 105 -9.46 15.81 5.81
#